data_AF-A0AAW3BMD6-F1
#
_entry.id   AF-A0AAW3BMD6-F1
#
_cell.length_a   1.000
_cell.length_b   1.000
_cell.length_c   1.000
_cell.angle_alpha   90.00
_cell.angle_beta   90.00
_cell.angle_gamma   90.00
#
_symmetry.space_group_name_H-M   'P 1'
#
loop_
_entity.id
_entity.type
_entity.pdbx_description
1 polymer ?
#
loop_
_entity_poly.entity_id
_entity_poly.type
_entity_poly.pdbx_seq_one_letter_code
_entity_poly.pdbx_strand_id
1 'polypeptide(L)'
;MGVLGGASYVAEVQQAATAAEALAAVQSGLADTSVFFYGALLSAFEAYMGKQDVATVPADTSDTIALLKLLAFNTVSDVAAASDSVKALLSQHPCLMKKLQLLSFLTLCSQHPLTPDGVCLSYGDVERALGVHDTVSVQCAVLHAVQQRLCVARLNERERQMRVYSYESRNVTPYDIAELKERVEQWTAYAEAHLRDIQSS
;
A
#
# COMPACT_ATOMS: atom_id res chain seq x y z
N MET A 1 -8.17 -14.72 9.17
CA MET A 1 -7.59 -13.78 8.18
C MET A 1 -6.54 -12.96 8.90
N GLY A 2 -5.32 -12.87 8.38
CA GLY A 2 -4.23 -12.13 9.05
C GLY A 2 -4.51 -10.63 9.03
N VAL A 3 -4.11 -9.92 10.08
CA VAL A 3 -4.33 -8.47 10.21
C VAL A 3 -3.20 -7.75 9.47
N LEU A 4 -3.38 -7.49 8.16
CA LEU A 4 -2.39 -6.80 7.31
C LEU A 4 -2.09 -5.35 7.74
N GLY A 5 -2.91 -4.79 8.63
CA GLY A 5 -2.83 -3.40 9.10
C GLY A 5 -2.11 -3.16 10.43
N GLY A 6 -1.48 -4.18 11.02
CA GLY A 6 -0.61 -4.01 12.19
C GLY A 6 -1.30 -3.41 13.43
N ALA A 7 -2.56 -3.78 13.70
CA ALA A 7 -3.36 -3.19 14.80
C ALA A 7 -2.72 -3.37 16.19
N SER A 8 -1.96 -4.44 16.42
CA SER A 8 -1.17 -4.64 17.64
C SER A 8 -0.14 -3.54 17.83
N TYR A 9 0.62 -3.20 16.78
CA TYR A 9 1.63 -2.14 16.82
C TYR A 9 1.01 -0.76 17.02
N VAL A 10 -0.18 -0.52 16.47
CA VAL A 10 -0.96 0.70 16.74
C VAL A 10 -1.28 0.81 18.24
N ALA A 11 -1.75 -0.27 18.85
CA ALA A 11 -2.06 -0.29 20.28
C ALA A 11 -0.80 -0.11 21.14
N GLU A 12 0.32 -0.74 20.76
CA GLU A 12 1.62 -0.56 21.43
C GLU A 12 2.09 0.90 21.38
N VAL A 13 1.99 1.57 20.23
CA VAL A 13 2.31 3.01 20.11
C VAL A 13 1.42 3.86 21.00
N GLN A 14 0.12 3.56 21.05
CA GLN A 14 -0.84 4.32 21.87
C GLN A 14 -0.63 4.13 23.38
N GLN A 15 -0.10 2.97 23.79
CA GLN A 15 0.13 2.60 25.18
C GLN A 15 1.58 2.84 25.65
N ALA A 16 2.47 3.24 24.74
CA ALA A 16 3.88 3.50 25.03
C ALA A 16 4.05 4.55 26.14
N ALA A 17 4.85 4.24 27.15
CA ALA A 17 5.16 5.15 28.24
C ALA A 17 6.21 6.21 27.82
N THR A 18 7.02 5.90 26.80
CA THR A 18 8.07 6.80 26.29
C THR A 18 8.08 6.90 24.77
N ALA A 19 8.66 7.99 24.25
CA ALA A 19 8.87 8.18 22.81
C ALA A 19 9.76 7.09 22.20
N ALA A 20 10.73 6.58 22.96
CA ALA A 20 11.58 5.47 22.52
C ALA A 20 10.78 4.16 22.37
N GLU A 21 9.88 3.86 23.30
CA GLU A 21 8.98 2.69 23.20
C GLU A 21 8.04 2.80 22.00
N ALA A 22 7.45 3.97 21.78
CA ALA A 22 6.60 4.21 20.62
C ALA A 22 7.37 4.01 19.30
N LEU A 23 8.62 4.51 19.22
CA LEU A 23 9.47 4.31 18.04
C LEU A 23 9.82 2.83 17.85
N ALA A 24 10.14 2.10 18.92
CA ALA A 24 10.45 0.68 18.86
C ALA A 24 9.25 -0.17 18.39
N ALA A 25 8.03 0.18 18.80
CA ALA A 25 6.80 -0.46 18.31
C ALA A 25 6.62 -0.25 16.80
N VAL A 26 6.88 0.96 16.30
CA VAL A 26 6.86 1.25 14.85
C VAL A 26 7.91 0.45 14.10
N GLN A 27 9.15 0.42 14.59
CA GLN A 27 10.23 -0.36 13.98
C GLN A 27 9.90 -1.85 13.92
N SER A 28 9.25 -2.37 14.97
CA SER A 28 8.75 -3.74 15.00
C SER A 28 7.67 -3.98 13.95
N GLY A 29 6.71 -3.06 13.79
CA GLY A 29 5.70 -3.14 12.75
C GLY A 29 6.24 -3.00 11.32
N LEU A 30 7.32 -2.24 11.12
CA LEU A 30 8.03 -2.19 9.84
C LEU A 30 8.69 -3.54 9.51
N ALA A 31 9.35 -4.14 10.51
CA ALA A 31 10.03 -5.43 10.39
C ALA A 31 9.07 -6.63 10.21
N ASP A 32 7.83 -6.55 10.72
CA ASP A 32 6.84 -7.63 10.60
C ASP A 32 6.42 -7.84 9.14
N THR A 33 6.79 -9.00 8.57
CA THR A 33 6.53 -9.35 7.17
C THR A 33 5.06 -9.48 6.81
N SER A 34 4.16 -9.59 7.79
CA SER A 34 2.71 -9.68 7.60
C SER A 34 2.01 -8.32 7.52
N VAL A 35 2.69 -7.23 7.90
CA VAL A 35 2.12 -5.87 7.86
C VAL A 35 2.46 -5.19 6.54
N PHE A 36 1.41 -4.68 5.89
CA PHE A 36 1.48 -3.97 4.60
C PHE A 36 0.79 -2.60 4.62
N PHE A 37 -0.22 -2.40 5.46
CA PHE A 37 -1.00 -1.16 5.48
C PHE A 37 -0.63 -0.30 6.69
N TYR A 38 0.15 0.75 6.43
CA TYR A 38 0.82 1.53 7.46
C TYR A 38 0.09 2.80 7.88
N GLY A 39 -1.01 3.21 7.23
CA GLY A 39 -1.59 4.52 7.51
C GLY A 39 -2.16 4.68 8.92
N ALA A 40 -2.71 3.62 9.52
CA ALA A 40 -3.15 3.67 10.93
C ALA A 40 -1.97 3.79 11.90
N LEU A 41 -0.89 3.03 11.64
CA LEU A 41 0.35 3.10 12.43
C LEU A 41 1.01 4.48 12.32
N LEU A 42 1.08 5.02 11.11
CA LEU A 42 1.55 6.38 10.84
C LEU A 42 0.73 7.41 11.63
N SER A 43 -0.60 7.35 11.52
CA SER A 43 -1.49 8.32 12.18
C SER A 43 -1.34 8.26 13.71
N ALA A 44 -1.28 7.04 14.27
CA ALA A 44 -1.07 6.85 15.71
C ALA A 44 0.29 7.38 16.17
N PHE A 45 1.34 7.14 15.38
CA PHE A 45 2.69 7.57 15.71
C PHE A 45 2.87 9.09 15.62
N GLU A 46 2.35 9.73 14.57
CA GLU A 46 2.34 11.19 14.44
C GLU A 46 1.55 11.84 15.59
N ALA A 47 0.38 11.29 15.94
CA ALA A 47 -0.43 11.78 17.04
C ALA A 47 0.23 11.60 18.42
N TYR A 48 1.01 10.53 18.61
CA TYR A 48 1.79 10.31 19.82
C TYR A 48 2.94 11.32 19.91
N MET A 49 3.75 11.42 18.85
CA MET A 49 4.94 12.27 18.81
C MET A 49 4.60 13.76 18.91
N GLY A 50 3.46 14.20 18.36
CA GLY A 50 2.99 15.58 18.49
C GLY A 50 2.64 16.01 19.92
N LYS A 51 2.55 15.08 20.87
CA LYS A 51 2.29 15.36 22.29
C LYS A 51 3.56 15.35 23.16
N GLN A 52 4.70 14.96 22.59
CA GLN A 52 5.96 14.82 23.32
C GLN A 52 6.75 16.13 23.29
N ASP A 53 7.55 16.36 24.33
CA ASP A 53 8.50 17.46 24.33
C ASP A 53 9.61 17.19 23.31
N VAL A 54 9.99 18.22 22.54
CA VAL A 54 11.01 18.12 21.47
C VAL A 54 12.32 17.52 21.97
N ALA A 55 12.70 17.79 23.22
CA ALA A 55 13.91 17.26 23.84
C ALA A 55 13.89 15.72 24.07
N THR A 56 12.71 15.11 24.05
CA THR A 56 12.50 13.68 24.30
C THR A 56 12.25 12.88 23.02
N VAL A 57 12.07 13.56 21.89
CA VAL A 57 11.82 12.92 20.58
C VAL A 57 13.14 12.34 20.05
N PRO A 58 13.19 11.04 19.72
CA PRO A 58 14.37 10.43 19.10
C PRO A 58 14.74 11.11 17.76
N ALA A 59 16.04 11.18 17.45
CA ALA A 59 16.53 11.80 16.21
C ALA A 59 15.93 11.14 14.94
N ASP A 60 15.74 9.82 14.97
CA ASP A 60 15.29 9.02 13.83
C ASP A 60 13.77 9.11 13.57
N THR A 61 13.02 9.81 14.42
CA THR A 61 11.55 9.89 14.33
C THR A 61 11.11 10.51 13.00
N SER A 62 11.78 11.58 12.54
CA SER A 62 11.42 12.24 11.27
C SER A 62 11.61 11.30 10.08
N ASP A 63 12.73 10.59 10.04
CA ASP A 63 13.04 9.65 8.95
C ASP A 63 12.11 8.43 8.97
N THR A 64 11.73 7.96 10.16
CA THR A 64 10.75 6.89 10.34
C THR A 64 9.36 7.31 9.86
N ILE A 65 8.92 8.53 10.17
CA ILE A 65 7.65 9.08 9.67
C ILE A 65 7.68 9.21 8.15
N ALA A 66 8.79 9.69 7.58
CA ALA A 66 8.94 9.82 6.14
C ALA A 66 8.90 8.45 5.43
N LEU A 67 9.54 7.43 6.01
CA LEU A 67 9.47 6.05 5.52
C LEU A 67 8.05 5.46 5.62
N LEU A 68 7.34 5.69 6.74
CA LEU A 68 5.94 5.28 6.89
C LEU A 68 5.03 5.97 5.89
N LYS A 69 5.24 7.27 5.59
CA LYS A 69 4.52 7.99 4.53
C LYS A 69 4.78 7.38 3.17
N LEU A 70 6.04 7.07 2.87
CA LEU A 70 6.41 6.42 1.62
C LEU A 70 5.67 5.08 1.46
N LEU A 71 5.67 4.25 2.50
CA LEU A 71 4.98 2.96 2.52
C LEU A 71 3.46 3.08 2.60
N ALA A 72 2.90 4.14 3.18
CA ALA A 72 1.46 4.33 3.26
C ALA A 72 0.87 4.85 1.94
N PHE A 73 1.52 5.80 1.26
CA PHE A 73 0.90 6.56 0.17
C PHE A 73 1.67 6.59 -1.15
N ASN A 74 2.98 6.37 -1.16
CA ASN A 74 3.84 6.56 -2.34
C ASN A 74 4.27 5.24 -3.00
N THR A 75 4.83 5.28 -4.20
CA THR A 75 5.23 4.10 -4.95
C THR A 75 6.74 4.01 -5.14
N VAL A 76 7.21 2.95 -5.80
CA VAL A 76 8.63 2.78 -6.17
C VAL A 76 9.16 3.98 -6.97
N SER A 77 8.34 4.64 -7.79
CA SER A 77 8.78 5.81 -8.57
C SER A 77 9.17 7.00 -7.68
N ASP A 78 8.65 7.07 -6.46
CA ASP A 78 8.86 8.18 -5.54
C ASP A 78 10.15 8.02 -4.71
N VAL A 79 10.76 6.84 -4.71
CA VAL A 79 11.99 6.55 -3.95
C VAL A 79 13.13 7.48 -4.35
N ALA A 80 13.24 7.82 -5.64
CA ALA A 80 14.29 8.71 -6.13
C ALA A 80 14.20 10.12 -5.51
N ALA A 81 12.97 10.59 -5.24
CA ALA A 81 12.70 11.90 -4.63
C ALA A 81 12.73 11.86 -3.08
N ALA A 82 12.81 10.68 -2.46
CA ALA A 82 12.92 10.54 -1.01
C ALA A 82 14.26 11.08 -0.49
N SER A 83 14.30 11.42 0.81
CA SER A 83 15.53 11.86 1.48
C SER A 83 16.59 10.75 1.49
N ASP A 84 17.86 11.14 1.57
CA ASP A 84 18.98 10.19 1.61
C ASP A 84 18.90 9.27 2.83
N SER A 85 18.40 9.75 3.97
CA SER A 85 18.13 8.91 5.14
C SER A 85 17.10 7.82 4.85
N VAL A 86 15.99 8.14 4.18
CA VAL A 86 14.96 7.14 3.83
C VAL A 86 15.52 6.13 2.83
N LYS A 87 16.31 6.56 1.85
CA LYS A 87 17.01 5.67 0.90
C LYS A 87 18.00 4.75 1.62
N ALA A 88 18.70 5.27 2.63
CA ALA A 88 19.60 4.47 3.46
C ALA A 88 18.83 3.40 4.26
N LEU A 89 17.70 3.75 4.87
CA LEU A 89 16.83 2.81 5.58
C LEU A 89 16.30 1.70 4.66
N LEU A 90 15.85 2.04 3.45
CA LEU A 90 15.41 1.04 2.47
C LEU A 90 16.55 0.10 2.04
N SER A 91 17.76 0.62 1.94
CA SER A 91 18.95 -0.16 1.58
C SER A 91 19.40 -1.09 2.71
N GLN A 92 19.27 -0.65 3.97
CA GLN A 92 19.52 -1.46 5.16
C GLN A 92 18.45 -2.53 5.39
N HIS A 93 17.23 -2.29 4.94
CA HIS A 93 16.09 -3.21 5.08
C HIS A 93 15.46 -3.55 3.72
N PRO A 94 16.09 -4.44 2.91
CA PRO A 94 15.59 -4.81 1.58
C PRO A 94 14.15 -5.36 1.56
N CYS A 95 13.68 -5.93 2.68
CA CYS A 95 12.30 -6.37 2.83
C CYS A 95 11.29 -5.22 2.70
N LEU A 96 11.64 -4.01 3.14
CA LEU A 96 10.78 -2.82 3.02
C LEU A 96 10.66 -2.36 1.57
N MET A 97 11.75 -2.44 0.80
CA MET A 97 11.70 -2.18 -0.64
C MET A 97 10.80 -3.21 -1.35
N LYS A 98 10.88 -4.49 -0.95
CA LYS A 98 9.99 -5.52 -1.49
C LYS A 98 8.52 -5.26 -1.14
N LYS A 99 8.22 -4.81 0.08
CA LYS A 99 6.87 -4.37 0.45
C LYS A 99 6.40 -3.18 -0.38
N LEU A 100 7.25 -2.16 -0.55
CA LEU A 100 6.93 -1.00 -1.38
C LEU A 100 6.62 -1.38 -2.83
N GLN A 101 7.37 -2.34 -3.39
CA GLN A 101 7.09 -2.94 -4.69
C GLN A 101 5.70 -3.57 -4.73
N LEU A 102 5.35 -4.42 -3.77
CA LEU A 102 4.02 -5.04 -3.70
C LEU A 102 2.90 -4.00 -3.55
N LEU A 103 3.11 -2.97 -2.73
CA LEU A 103 2.16 -1.86 -2.55
C LEU A 103 2.03 -0.99 -3.82
N SER A 104 3.11 -0.83 -4.57
CA SER A 104 3.09 -0.14 -5.87
C SER A 104 2.31 -0.94 -6.91
N PHE A 105 2.41 -2.27 -6.89
CA PHE A 105 1.58 -3.13 -7.70
C PHE A 105 0.09 -3.01 -7.36
N LEU A 106 -0.28 -2.95 -6.06
CA LEU A 106 -1.68 -2.70 -5.67
C LEU A 106 -2.17 -1.32 -6.13
N THR A 107 -1.30 -0.31 -6.09
CA THR A 107 -1.60 1.04 -6.59
C THR A 107 -1.81 1.02 -8.11
N LEU A 108 -1.03 0.24 -8.86
CA LEU A 108 -1.25 0.05 -10.29
C LEU A 108 -2.61 -0.60 -10.59
N CYS A 109 -3.00 -1.61 -9.80
CA CYS A 109 -4.30 -2.27 -9.94
C CYS A 109 -5.47 -1.29 -9.74
N SER A 110 -5.37 -0.35 -8.81
CA SER A 110 -6.45 0.63 -8.55
C SER A 110 -6.61 1.70 -9.62
N GLN A 111 -5.55 1.97 -10.37
CA GLN A 111 -5.52 2.91 -11.49
C GLN A 111 -6.14 2.34 -12.77
N HIS A 112 -6.39 1.03 -12.83
CA HIS A 112 -6.95 0.39 -14.00
C HIS A 112 -8.45 0.06 -13.82
N PRO A 113 -9.25 0.12 -14.89
CA PRO A 113 -10.65 -0.25 -14.82
C PRO A 113 -10.85 -1.70 -14.39
N LEU A 114 -11.71 -1.91 -13.39
CA LEU A 114 -12.16 -3.24 -12.99
C LEU A 114 -13.29 -3.68 -13.93
N THR A 115 -13.03 -4.70 -14.74
CA THR A 115 -14.04 -5.34 -15.61
C THR A 115 -14.63 -6.58 -14.91
N PRO A 116 -15.72 -7.17 -15.42
CA PRO A 116 -16.24 -8.44 -14.91
C PRO A 116 -15.20 -9.57 -14.91
N ASP A 117 -14.25 -9.52 -15.85
CA ASP A 117 -13.15 -10.46 -15.93
C ASP A 117 -11.94 -10.03 -15.06
N GLY A 118 -12.02 -8.96 -14.28
CA GLY A 118 -10.93 -8.41 -13.48
C GLY A 118 -10.12 -7.31 -14.18
N VAL A 119 -9.08 -6.85 -13.52
CA VAL A 119 -8.12 -5.85 -14.03
C VAL A 119 -7.10 -6.56 -14.92
N CYS A 120 -6.97 -6.12 -16.17
CA CYS A 120 -5.96 -6.63 -17.09
C CYS A 120 -4.72 -5.73 -17.07
N LEU A 121 -3.54 -6.29 -16.79
CA LEU A 121 -2.27 -5.56 -16.74
C LEU A 121 -1.26 -6.22 -17.68
N SER A 122 -0.51 -5.43 -18.44
CA SER A 122 0.64 -5.95 -19.18
C SER A 122 1.83 -6.16 -18.24
N TYR A 123 2.71 -7.10 -18.55
CA TYR A 123 3.96 -7.26 -17.79
C TYR A 123 4.82 -6.00 -17.85
N GLY A 124 4.77 -5.23 -18.95
CA GLY A 124 5.51 -3.97 -19.08
C GLY A 124 5.01 -2.85 -18.15
N ASP A 125 3.71 -2.81 -17.84
CA ASP A 125 3.17 -1.88 -16.84
C ASP A 125 3.63 -2.27 -15.44
N VAL A 126 3.66 -3.57 -15.14
CA VAL A 126 4.12 -4.08 -13.85
C VAL A 126 5.64 -3.94 -13.69
N GLU A 127 6.43 -4.18 -14.74
CA GLU A 127 7.87 -3.90 -14.77
C GLU A 127 8.14 -2.45 -14.36
N ARG A 128 7.44 -1.48 -14.97
CA ARG A 128 7.53 -0.05 -14.61
C ARG A 128 7.11 0.22 -13.17
N ALA A 129 5.96 -0.29 -12.72
CA ALA A 129 5.44 -0.04 -11.38
C ALA A 129 6.33 -0.62 -10.26
N LEU A 130 7.01 -1.73 -10.54
CA LEU A 130 7.90 -2.39 -9.60
C LEU A 130 9.36 -1.90 -9.68
N GLY A 131 9.71 -1.14 -10.72
CA GLY A 131 11.09 -0.77 -11.02
C GLY A 131 11.98 -1.98 -11.34
N VAL A 132 11.45 -2.97 -12.06
CA VAL A 132 12.18 -4.17 -12.49
C VAL A 132 12.24 -4.25 -14.02
N HIS A 133 13.16 -5.03 -14.56
CA HIS A 133 13.44 -5.05 -16.00
C HIS A 133 13.30 -6.43 -16.64
N ASP A 134 12.75 -7.40 -15.90
CA ASP A 134 12.62 -8.77 -16.37
C ASP A 134 11.29 -9.39 -15.94
N THR A 135 10.82 -10.32 -16.78
CA THR A 135 9.54 -10.99 -16.60
C THR A 135 9.53 -11.94 -15.40
N VAL A 136 10.67 -12.53 -15.02
CA VAL A 136 10.74 -13.45 -13.88
C VAL A 136 10.49 -12.67 -12.58
N SER A 137 11.09 -11.50 -12.44
CA SER A 137 10.86 -10.60 -11.31
C SER A 137 9.40 -10.17 -11.18
N VAL A 138 8.72 -9.90 -12.30
CA VAL A 138 7.27 -9.63 -12.31
C VAL A 138 6.49 -10.84 -11.77
N GLN A 139 6.73 -12.02 -12.34
CA GLN A 139 6.03 -13.25 -11.92
C GLN A 139 6.26 -13.53 -10.44
N CYS A 140 7.49 -13.44 -9.96
CA CYS A 140 7.84 -13.61 -8.56
C CYS A 140 7.13 -12.59 -7.66
N ALA A 141 7.06 -11.32 -8.06
CA ALA A 141 6.35 -10.30 -7.29
C ALA A 141 4.84 -10.56 -7.22
N VAL A 142 4.21 -10.93 -8.33
CA VAL A 142 2.76 -11.24 -8.37
C VAL A 142 2.46 -12.50 -7.56
N LEU A 143 3.26 -13.56 -7.69
CA LEU A 143 3.12 -14.77 -6.88
C LEU A 143 3.31 -14.45 -5.39
N HIS A 144 4.26 -13.57 -5.04
CA HIS A 144 4.45 -13.13 -3.67
C HIS A 144 3.23 -12.34 -3.16
N ALA A 145 2.64 -11.46 -3.97
CA ALA A 145 1.39 -10.77 -3.62
C ALA A 145 0.24 -11.76 -3.34
N VAL A 146 0.08 -12.80 -4.18
CA VAL A 146 -0.92 -13.86 -3.99
C VAL A 146 -0.65 -14.65 -2.71
N GLN A 147 0.60 -15.02 -2.44
CA GLN A 147 1.00 -15.74 -1.22
C GLN A 147 0.72 -14.94 0.05
N GLN A 148 0.93 -13.63 0.00
CA GLN A 148 0.61 -12.69 1.09
C GLN A 148 -0.87 -12.33 1.15
N ARG A 149 -1.70 -12.92 0.27
CA ARG A 149 -3.14 -12.67 0.17
C ARG A 149 -3.49 -11.21 -0.13
N LEU A 150 -2.58 -10.49 -0.78
CA LEU A 150 -2.80 -9.10 -1.21
C LEU A 150 -3.64 -9.03 -2.49
N CYS A 151 -3.68 -10.11 -3.28
CA CYS A 151 -4.52 -10.19 -4.46
C CYS A 151 -4.85 -11.63 -4.86
N VAL A 152 -5.83 -11.75 -5.76
CA VAL A 152 -6.13 -12.95 -6.53
C VAL A 152 -5.83 -12.64 -7.98
N ALA A 153 -4.81 -13.29 -8.55
CA ALA A 153 -4.34 -13.01 -9.89
C ALA A 153 -4.02 -14.28 -10.68
N ARG A 154 -4.14 -14.18 -12.01
CA ARG A 154 -3.74 -15.21 -12.98
C ARG A 154 -2.74 -14.61 -13.96
N LEU A 155 -1.62 -15.31 -14.14
CA LEU A 155 -0.56 -14.96 -15.09
C LEU A 155 -0.86 -15.61 -16.45
N ASN A 156 -0.60 -14.87 -17.54
CA ASN A 156 -0.59 -15.36 -18.91
C ASN A 156 0.75 -15.02 -19.56
N GLU A 157 1.67 -15.99 -19.50
CA GLU A 157 3.04 -15.82 -19.99
C GLU A 157 3.11 -15.63 -21.51
N ARG A 158 2.25 -16.34 -22.25
CA ARG A 158 2.22 -16.30 -23.71
C ARG A 158 1.91 -14.89 -24.24
N GLU A 159 0.99 -14.20 -23.58
CA GLU A 159 0.55 -12.85 -23.96
C GLU A 159 1.29 -11.75 -23.18
N ARG A 160 2.17 -12.13 -22.24
CA ARG A 160 2.83 -11.21 -21.29
C ARG A 160 1.82 -10.30 -20.58
N GLN A 161 0.73 -10.90 -20.12
CA GLN A 161 -0.35 -10.22 -19.43
C GLN A 161 -0.71 -10.95 -18.14
N MET A 162 -1.35 -10.24 -17.23
CA MET A 162 -1.97 -10.83 -16.05
C MET A 162 -3.35 -10.26 -15.84
N ARG A 163 -4.16 -11.02 -15.11
CA ARG A 163 -5.52 -10.67 -14.76
C ARG A 163 -5.66 -10.72 -13.24
N VAL A 164 -6.04 -9.60 -12.64
CA VAL A 164 -6.23 -9.46 -11.19
C VAL A 164 -7.72 -9.38 -10.91
N TYR A 165 -8.27 -10.39 -10.25
CA TYR A 165 -9.71 -10.51 -9.99
C TYR A 165 -10.15 -9.76 -8.74
N SER A 166 -9.30 -9.74 -7.73
CA SER A 166 -9.47 -8.96 -6.51
C SER A 166 -8.11 -8.58 -5.94
N TYR A 167 -8.06 -7.47 -5.22
CA TYR A 167 -6.86 -7.01 -4.55
C TYR A 167 -7.23 -6.19 -3.31
N GLU A 168 -6.35 -6.19 -2.33
CA GLU A 168 -6.50 -5.39 -1.13
C GLU A 168 -6.25 -3.92 -1.46
N SER A 169 -7.11 -3.04 -0.94
CA SER A 169 -6.94 -1.60 -1.13
C SER A 169 -5.84 -1.08 -0.23
N ARG A 170 -4.92 -0.31 -0.81
CA ARG A 170 -3.97 0.50 -0.06
C ARG A 170 -4.70 1.62 0.68
N ASN A 171 -4.00 2.25 1.63
CA ASN A 171 -4.42 3.51 2.23
C ASN A 171 -4.70 4.58 1.17
N VAL A 172 -5.86 5.21 1.33
CA VAL A 172 -6.32 6.32 0.48
C VAL A 172 -5.94 7.65 1.11
N THR A 173 -5.50 8.58 0.27
CA THR A 173 -5.36 9.99 0.65
C THR A 173 -6.73 10.68 0.65
N PRO A 174 -6.88 11.84 1.31
CA PRO A 174 -8.13 12.61 1.23
C PRO A 174 -8.54 13.00 -0.20
N TYR A 175 -7.58 13.14 -1.12
CA TYR A 175 -7.85 13.37 -2.54
C TYR A 175 -8.50 12.14 -3.19
N ASP A 176 -7.96 10.95 -2.94
CA ASP A 176 -8.50 9.69 -3.48
C ASP A 176 -9.93 9.43 -2.98
N ILE A 177 -10.28 9.90 -1.78
CA ILE A 177 -11.64 9.79 -1.24
C ILE A 177 -12.64 10.55 -2.11
N ALA A 178 -12.27 11.72 -2.66
CA ALA A 178 -13.16 12.49 -3.52
C ALA A 178 -13.43 11.75 -4.84
N GLU A 179 -12.38 11.22 -5.47
CA GLU A 179 -12.50 10.42 -6.70
C GLU A 179 -13.30 9.14 -6.48
N LEU A 180 -13.11 8.47 -5.33
CA LEU A 180 -13.89 7.30 -4.96
C LEU A 180 -15.38 7.61 -4.80
N LYS A 181 -15.72 8.75 -4.18
CA LYS A 181 -17.13 9.19 -4.07
C LYS A 181 -17.74 9.39 -5.45
N GLU A 182 -17.04 10.08 -6.34
CA GLU A 182 -17.50 10.31 -7.71
C GLU A 182 -17.73 8.99 -8.45
N ARG A 183 -16.80 8.03 -8.33
CA ARG A 183 -16.95 6.69 -8.93
C ARG A 183 -18.15 5.92 -8.38
N VAL A 184 -18.42 6.00 -7.08
CA VAL A 184 -19.59 5.37 -6.46
C VAL A 184 -20.88 6.01 -6.99
N GLU A 185 -20.94 7.34 -7.05
CA GLU A 185 -22.10 8.08 -7.57
C GLU A 185 -22.40 7.70 -9.04
N GLN A 186 -21.37 7.65 -9.88
CA GLN A 186 -21.49 7.22 -11.28
C GLN A 186 -22.01 5.77 -11.40
N TRP A 187 -21.50 4.87 -10.56
CA TRP A 187 -21.93 3.47 -10.56
C TRP A 187 -23.39 3.31 -10.09
N THR A 188 -23.78 4.04 -9.04
CA THR A 188 -25.17 4.06 -8.56
C THR A 188 -26.11 4.59 -9.64
N ALA A 189 -25.77 5.70 -10.29
CA ALA A 189 -26.58 6.26 -11.38
C ALA A 189 -26.74 5.28 -12.55
N TYR A 190 -25.65 4.58 -12.93
CA TYR A 190 -25.69 3.53 -13.96
C TYR A 190 -26.61 2.37 -13.57
N ALA A 191 -26.48 1.86 -12.34
CA ALA A 191 -27.30 0.76 -11.84
C ALA A 191 -28.78 1.13 -11.77
N GLU A 192 -29.11 2.33 -11.28
CA GLU A 192 -30.48 2.84 -11.20
C GLU A 192 -31.10 3.05 -12.59
N ALA A 193 -30.32 3.49 -13.59
CA ALA A 193 -30.80 3.59 -14.96
C ALA A 193 -31.14 2.20 -15.53
N HIS A 194 -30.25 1.23 -15.39
CA HIS A 194 -30.48 -0.14 -15.87
C HIS A 194 -31.66 -0.82 -15.17
N LEU A 195 -31.83 -0.62 -13.86
CA LEU A 195 -32.96 -1.18 -13.12
C LEU A 195 -34.30 -0.60 -13.61
N ARG A 196 -34.34 0.70 -13.94
CA ARG A 196 -35.54 1.33 -14.51
C ARG A 196 -35.86 0.77 -15.89
N ASP A 197 -34.86 0.59 -16.75
CA ASP A 197 -35.05 0.02 -18.08
C ASP A 197 -35.65 -1.40 -18.01
N ILE A 198 -35.16 -2.22 -17.07
CA ILE A 198 -35.68 -3.58 -16.84
C ILE A 198 -37.11 -3.56 -16.28
N GLN A 199 -37.44 -2.63 -15.38
CA GLN A 199 -38.79 -2.52 -14.80
C GLN A 199 -39.84 -1.94 -15.75
N SER A 200 -39.40 -1.19 -16.76
CA SER A 200 -40.27 -0.59 -17.79
C SER A 200 -40.57 -1.50 -18.99
N SER A 201 -39.91 -2.68 -19.04
CA SER A 201 -40.11 -3.74 -20.04
C SER A 201 -41.04 -4.83 -19.53
#